data_AF-A0A925A0R4-F1
#
_entry.id   AF-A0A925A0R4-F1
#
_cell.length_a   1.000
_cell.length_b   1.000
_cell.length_c   1.000
_cell.angle_alpha   90.00
_cell.angle_beta   90.00
_cell.angle_gamma   90.00
#
_symmetry.space_group_name_H-M   'P 1'
#
loop_
_entity.id
_entity.type
_entity.pdbx_description
1 polymer ?
#
loop_
_entity_poly.entity_id
_entity_poly.type
_entity_poly.pdbx_seq_one_letter_code
_entity_poly.pdbx_strand_id
1 'polypeptide(L)'
;MHLGQWLNSLGLSFVSPNLSIRTYAICILVGIVAATVLTNERLKARGAESGVVLDVALWAVPLGIIGARIFHVVTHPDDYFGSAEKMLHILFIWEGGIAIFGSLIGGAIGVYIGCRMTGLRFWTFADALAPGLLLAQAFGRFGN
;
A
#
# COMPACT_ATOMS: atom_id res chain seq x y z
N MET A 1 13.67 15.89 3.78
CA MET A 1 13.40 17.20 3.15
C MET A 1 12.02 17.67 3.62
N HIS A 2 11.90 18.80 4.33
CA HIS A 2 10.60 19.29 4.81
C HIS A 2 9.81 19.88 3.64
N LEU A 3 8.81 19.14 3.14
CA LEU A 3 7.96 19.56 2.03
C LEU A 3 7.34 20.95 2.27
N GLY A 4 7.00 21.28 3.52
CA GLY A 4 6.52 22.61 3.90
C GLY A 4 7.52 23.73 3.60
N GLN A 5 8.83 23.50 3.72
CA GLN A 5 9.85 24.51 3.39
C GLN A 5 10.03 24.65 1.86
N TRP A 6 9.96 23.55 1.11
CA TRP A 6 10.02 23.57 -0.35
C TRP A 6 8.79 24.25 -0.98
N LEU A 7 7.59 23.95 -0.48
CA LEU A 7 6.36 24.61 -0.94
C LEU A 7 6.34 26.10 -0.58
N ASN A 8 6.85 26.49 0.59
CA ASN A 8 7.05 27.89 0.94
C ASN A 8 8.04 28.59 -0.01
N SER A 9 9.09 27.90 -0.46
CA SER A 9 10.02 28.45 -1.47
C SER A 9 9.40 28.65 -2.86
N LEU A 10 8.27 28.00 -3.14
CA LEU A 10 7.48 28.15 -4.37
C LEU A 10 6.33 29.16 -4.24
N GLY A 11 6.24 29.89 -3.12
CA GLY A 11 5.22 30.93 -2.90
C GLY A 11 3.89 30.42 -2.33
N LEU A 12 3.81 29.15 -1.91
CA LEU A 12 2.61 28.56 -1.29
C LEU A 12 2.65 28.72 0.24
N SER A 13 2.64 29.97 0.71
CA SER A 13 2.84 30.34 2.12
C SER A 13 1.70 29.99 3.09
N PHE A 14 0.56 29.56 2.57
CA PHE A 14 -0.59 29.07 3.34
C PHE A 14 -0.45 27.62 3.81
N VAL A 15 0.62 26.91 3.40
CA VAL A 15 0.93 25.56 3.88
C VAL A 15 1.76 25.66 5.17
N SER A 16 1.22 25.11 6.27
CA SER A 16 1.86 25.17 7.58
C SER A 16 3.29 24.59 7.53
N PRO A 17 4.32 25.32 7.98
CA PRO A 17 5.72 24.84 7.92
C PRO A 17 5.97 23.60 8.81
N ASN A 18 5.07 23.33 9.75
CA ASN A 18 5.10 22.17 10.65
C ASN A 18 4.37 20.94 10.07
N LEU A 19 3.81 21.03 8.86
CA LEU A 19 3.23 19.92 8.16
C LEU A 19 4.36 19.01 7.65
N SER A 20 4.78 18.09 8.51
CA SER A 20 5.76 17.06 8.20
C SER A 20 5.11 15.94 7.38
N ILE A 21 4.47 16.30 6.26
CA ILE A 21 4.18 15.32 5.22
C ILE A 21 5.53 14.84 4.72
N ARG A 22 5.80 13.58 5.00
CA ARG A 22 7.04 12.93 4.59
C ARG A 22 6.96 12.79 3.08
N THR A 23 7.91 13.37 2.35
CA THR A 23 7.94 13.34 0.88
C THR A 23 7.80 11.91 0.35
N TYR A 24 8.37 10.92 1.06
CA TYR A 24 8.21 9.52 0.72
C TYR A 24 6.75 9.06 0.68
N ALA A 25 5.88 9.55 1.58
CA ALA A 25 4.48 9.17 1.63
C ALA A 25 3.74 9.69 0.38
N ILE A 26 4.06 10.90 -0.07
CA ILE A 26 3.52 11.44 -1.33
C ILE A 26 4.01 10.60 -2.52
N CYS A 27 5.31 10.32 -2.58
CA CYS A 27 5.87 9.51 -3.65
C CYS A 27 5.20 8.12 -3.71
N ILE A 28 5.02 7.46 -2.57
CA ILE A 28 4.30 6.18 -2.49
C ILE A 28 2.86 6.31 -2.98
N LEU A 29 2.11 7.33 -2.54
CA LEU A 29 0.72 7.55 -2.97
C LEU A 29 0.63 7.78 -4.49
N VAL A 30 1.53 8.60 -5.05
CA VAL A 30 1.62 8.81 -6.49
C VAL A 30 1.94 7.49 -7.21
N GLY A 31 2.85 6.69 -6.67
CA GLY A 31 3.17 5.36 -7.20
C GLY A 31 1.98 4.41 -7.20
N ILE A 32 1.17 4.39 -6.12
CA ILE A 32 -0.04 3.57 -6.01
C ILE A 32 -1.08 4.02 -7.04
N VAL A 33 -1.30 5.33 -7.18
CA VAL A 33 -2.25 5.88 -8.18
C VAL A 33 -1.79 5.52 -9.59
N ALA A 34 -0.51 5.75 -9.92
CA ALA A 34 0.04 5.41 -11.23
C ALA A 34 -0.07 3.91 -11.54
N ALA A 35 0.24 3.04 -10.58
CA ALA A 35 0.10 1.59 -10.72
C ALA A 35 -1.36 1.18 -10.94
N THR A 36 -2.30 1.79 -10.21
CA THR A 36 -3.73 1.51 -10.32
C THR A 36 -4.27 1.91 -11.69
N VAL A 37 -3.96 3.13 -12.14
CA VAL A 37 -4.37 3.64 -13.46
C VAL A 37 -3.81 2.76 -14.58
N LEU A 38 -2.51 2.44 -14.54
CA LEU A 38 -1.89 1.59 -15.55
C LEU A 38 -2.51 0.18 -15.58
N THR A 39 -2.76 -0.41 -14.41
CA THR A 39 -3.39 -1.73 -14.30
C THR A 39 -4.80 -1.72 -14.87
N ASN A 40 -5.58 -0.66 -14.55
CA ASN A 40 -6.95 -0.50 -15.03
C ASN A 40 -7.00 -0.37 -16.55
N GLU A 41 -6.13 0.45 -17.15
CA GLU A 41 -6.07 0.60 -18.62
C GLU A 41 -5.67 -0.72 -19.30
N ARG A 42 -4.73 -1.48 -18.72
CA ARG A 42 -4.34 -2.79 -19.24
C ARG A 42 -5.45 -3.83 -19.14
N LEU A 43 -6.26 -3.79 -18.08
CA LEU A 43 -7.40 -4.69 -17.91
C LEU A 43 -8.57 -4.31 -18.83
N LYS A 44 -8.87 -3.01 -18.97
CA LYS A 44 -9.86 -2.50 -19.94
C LYS A 44 -9.51 -2.90 -21.36
N ALA A 45 -8.25 -2.78 -21.76
CA ALA A 45 -7.78 -3.23 -23.07
C ALA A 45 -7.98 -4.75 -23.31
N ARG A 46 -8.17 -5.53 -22.24
CA ARG A 46 -8.46 -6.98 -22.27
C ARG A 46 -9.95 -7.28 -22.09
N GLY A 47 -10.82 -6.27 -22.11
CA GLY A 47 -12.28 -6.42 -21.98
C GLY A 47 -12.80 -6.49 -20.55
N ALA A 48 -11.98 -6.20 -19.54
CA ALA A 48 -12.45 -6.10 -18.16
C ALA A 48 -13.24 -4.81 -17.92
N GLU A 49 -14.15 -4.85 -16.93
CA GLU A 49 -14.91 -3.69 -16.50
C GLU A 49 -13.99 -2.59 -15.94
N SER A 50 -14.30 -1.33 -16.28
CA SER A 50 -13.55 -0.19 -15.77
C SER A 50 -13.78 -0.04 -14.27
N GLY A 51 -12.70 0.09 -13.50
CA GLY A 51 -12.78 0.25 -12.05
C GLY A 51 -12.67 -1.06 -11.27
N VAL A 52 -12.67 -2.22 -11.94
CA VAL A 52 -12.52 -3.54 -11.30
C VAL A 52 -11.23 -3.65 -10.46
N VAL A 53 -10.21 -2.88 -10.79
CA VAL A 53 -8.97 -2.80 -9.99
C VAL A 53 -9.23 -2.30 -8.58
N LEU A 54 -10.15 -1.35 -8.41
CA LEU A 54 -10.54 -0.84 -7.10
C LEU A 54 -11.29 -1.91 -6.29
N ASP A 55 -12.14 -2.71 -6.93
CA ASP A 55 -12.82 -3.83 -6.27
C ASP A 55 -11.83 -4.88 -5.77
N VAL A 56 -10.79 -5.18 -6.55
CA VAL A 56 -9.69 -6.04 -6.10
C VAL A 56 -8.88 -5.37 -4.98
N ALA A 57 -8.64 -4.06 -5.07
CA ALA A 57 -7.90 -3.31 -4.06
C ALA A 57 -8.61 -3.27 -2.70
N LEU A 58 -9.96 -3.27 -2.68
CA LEU A 58 -10.77 -3.35 -1.46
C LEU A 58 -10.48 -4.61 -0.64
N TRP A 59 -10.02 -5.69 -1.28
CA TRP A 59 -9.57 -6.91 -0.60
C TRP A 59 -8.07 -6.91 -0.35
N ALA A 60 -7.26 -6.49 -1.34
CA ALA A 60 -5.81 -6.50 -1.26
C ALA A 60 -5.26 -5.61 -0.14
N VAL A 61 -5.79 -4.39 0.01
CA VAL A 61 -5.26 -3.41 0.97
C VAL A 61 -5.51 -3.83 2.42
N PRO A 62 -6.75 -4.17 2.86
CA PRO A 62 -6.99 -4.59 4.23
C PRO A 62 -6.23 -5.87 4.59
N LEU A 63 -6.24 -6.87 3.70
CA LEU A 63 -5.54 -8.13 3.96
C LEU A 63 -4.02 -7.96 3.93
N GLY A 64 -3.49 -7.02 3.13
CA GLY A 64 -2.08 -6.62 3.20
C GLY A 64 -1.73 -6.02 4.57
N ILE A 65 -2.53 -5.10 5.09
CA ILE A 65 -2.30 -4.51 6.41
C ILE A 65 -2.36 -5.57 7.52
N ILE A 66 -3.37 -6.44 7.49
CA ILE A 66 -3.53 -7.55 8.44
C ILE A 66 -2.33 -8.51 8.36
N GLY A 67 -1.96 -8.94 7.15
CA GLY A 67 -0.82 -9.83 6.93
C GLY A 67 0.49 -9.22 7.40
N ALA A 68 0.71 -7.93 7.15
CA ALA A 68 1.89 -7.22 7.60
C ALA A 68 1.99 -7.19 9.13
N ARG A 69 0.84 -7.04 9.81
CA ARG A 69 0.79 -7.04 11.26
C ARG A 69 1.03 -8.42 11.85
N ILE A 70 0.34 -9.45 11.33
CA ILE A 70 0.52 -10.84 11.77
C ILE A 70 1.99 -11.24 11.62
N PHE A 71 2.60 -10.97 10.47
CA PHE A 71 3.99 -11.32 10.23
C PHE A 71 4.94 -10.61 11.17
N HIS A 72 4.71 -9.32 11.49
CA HIS A 72 5.53 -8.59 12.45
C HIS A 72 5.45 -9.19 13.86
N VAL A 73 4.25 -9.54 14.33
CA VAL A 73 4.04 -10.16 15.65
C VAL A 73 4.73 -11.53 15.73
N VAL A 74 4.68 -12.31 14.66
CA VAL A 74 5.33 -13.62 14.60
C VAL A 74 6.85 -13.50 14.61
N THR A 75 7.42 -12.47 13.96
CA THR A 75 8.89 -12.29 13.92
C THR A 75 9.46 -11.57 15.13
N HIS A 76 8.65 -10.80 15.87
CA HIS A 76 9.05 -10.06 17.07
C HIS A 76 8.16 -10.43 18.26
N PRO A 77 8.15 -11.70 18.70
CA PRO A 77 7.24 -12.14 19.76
C PRO A 77 7.51 -11.41 21.09
N ASP A 78 8.76 -11.09 21.41
CA ASP A 78 9.13 -10.44 22.68
C ASP A 78 8.54 -9.03 22.85
N ASP A 79 8.18 -8.38 21.75
CA ASP A 79 7.54 -7.05 21.76
C ASP A 79 6.09 -7.12 22.23
N TYR A 80 5.43 -8.28 22.08
CA TYR A 80 3.98 -8.44 22.28
C TYR A 80 3.63 -9.43 23.40
N PHE A 81 4.45 -10.45 23.63
CA PHE A 81 4.22 -11.48 24.62
C PHE A 81 5.02 -11.16 25.90
N GLY A 82 4.35 -11.15 27.06
CA GLY A 82 4.99 -10.89 28.36
C GLY A 82 4.09 -10.17 29.37
N SER A 83 3.07 -9.45 28.91
CA SER A 83 1.99 -8.92 29.74
C SER A 83 0.72 -8.73 28.91
N ALA A 84 -0.45 -8.72 29.55
CA ALA A 84 -1.73 -8.48 28.87
C ALA A 84 -1.78 -7.09 28.20
N GLU A 85 -1.10 -6.11 28.78
CA GLU A 85 -0.96 -4.75 28.23
C GLU A 85 -0.20 -4.76 26.90
N LYS A 86 0.95 -5.45 26.83
CA LYS A 86 1.71 -5.61 25.57
C LYS A 86 0.91 -6.30 24.46
N MET A 87 0.03 -7.23 24.83
CA MET A 87 -0.77 -7.97 23.86
C MET A 87 -1.80 -7.08 23.15
N LEU A 88 -2.25 -5.99 23.78
CA LEU A 88 -3.12 -4.99 23.15
C LEU A 88 -2.41 -4.21 22.03
N HIS A 89 -1.09 -4.02 22.16
CA HIS A 89 -0.31 -3.33 21.13
C HIS A 89 -0.35 -4.06 19.79
N ILE A 90 -0.68 -5.35 19.72
CA ILE A 90 -0.89 -6.07 18.45
C ILE A 90 -1.89 -5.34 17.54
N LEU A 91 -2.89 -4.67 18.09
CA LEU A 91 -3.92 -3.95 17.32
C LEU A 91 -3.46 -2.55 16.88
N PHE A 92 -2.41 -2.00 17.49
CA PHE A 92 -1.97 -0.63 17.29
C PHE A 92 -1.05 -0.52 16.06
N ILE A 93 -1.65 -0.67 14.88
CA ILE A 93 -0.93 -0.60 13.59
C ILE A 93 -0.31 0.77 13.30
N TRP A 94 -0.77 1.83 13.95
CA TRP A 94 -0.27 3.21 13.79
C TRP A 94 1.01 3.48 14.57
N GLU A 95 1.39 2.61 15.52
CA GLU A 95 2.65 2.73 16.27
C GLU A 95 3.87 2.21 15.48
N GLY A 96 3.63 1.69 14.27
CA GLY A 96 4.65 1.05 13.45
C GLY A 96 4.63 -0.47 13.61
N GLY A 97 5.74 -1.13 13.28
CA GLY A 97 5.83 -2.59 13.30
C GLY A 97 5.02 -3.24 12.18
N ILE A 98 5.35 -2.90 10.94
CA ILE A 98 4.72 -3.44 9.72
C ILE A 98 5.79 -4.20 8.96
N ALA A 99 5.59 -5.50 8.77
CA ALA A 99 6.52 -6.32 8.01
C ALA A 99 6.12 -6.37 6.52
N ILE A 100 7.04 -5.94 5.63
CA ILE A 100 6.81 -5.89 4.18
C ILE A 100 6.42 -7.28 3.62
N PHE A 101 7.07 -8.34 4.08
CA PHE A 101 6.76 -9.70 3.64
C PHE A 101 5.33 -10.13 3.99
N GLY A 102 4.85 -9.76 5.18
CA GLY A 102 3.46 -9.99 5.58
C GLY A 102 2.48 -9.20 4.71
N SER A 103 2.83 -7.96 4.35
CA SER A 103 2.02 -7.14 3.43
C SER A 103 1.93 -7.76 2.04
N LEU A 104 3.05 -8.30 1.52
CA LEU A 104 3.08 -8.94 0.22
C LEU A 104 2.23 -10.22 0.18
N ILE A 105 2.34 -11.06 1.20
CA ILE A 105 1.56 -12.30 1.32
C ILE A 105 0.07 -11.98 1.50
N GLY A 106 -0.27 -11.12 2.46
CA GLY A 106 -1.65 -10.73 2.73
C GLY A 106 -2.29 -10.01 1.54
N GLY A 107 -1.54 -9.13 0.87
CA GLY A 107 -1.97 -8.44 -0.34
C GLY A 107 -2.21 -9.41 -1.50
N ALA A 108 -1.32 -10.39 -1.72
CA ALA A 108 -1.51 -11.41 -2.75
C ALA A 108 -2.75 -12.28 -2.50
N ILE A 109 -3.01 -12.65 -1.24
CA ILE A 109 -4.24 -13.35 -0.84
C ILE A 109 -5.46 -12.48 -1.13
N GLY A 110 -5.42 -11.20 -0.77
CA GLY A 110 -6.52 -10.28 -1.05
C GLY A 110 -6.76 -10.03 -2.54
N VAL A 111 -5.70 -9.95 -3.36
CA VAL A 111 -5.83 -9.92 -4.83
C VAL A 111 -6.50 -11.19 -5.34
N TYR A 112 -6.10 -12.37 -4.84
CA TYR A 112 -6.70 -13.63 -5.23
C TYR A 112 -8.21 -13.67 -4.89
N ILE A 113 -8.59 -13.28 -3.68
CA ILE A 113 -10.00 -13.19 -3.26
C ILE A 113 -10.77 -12.18 -4.12
N GLY A 114 -10.23 -10.96 -4.29
CA GLY A 114 -10.85 -9.91 -5.10
C GLY A 114 -11.06 -10.32 -6.55
N CYS A 115 -10.10 -11.04 -7.15
CA CYS A 115 -10.26 -11.61 -8.49
C CYS A 115 -11.40 -12.64 -8.54
N ARG A 116 -11.51 -13.50 -7.53
CA ARG A 116 -12.61 -14.49 -7.45
C ARG A 116 -13.98 -13.83 -7.32
N MET A 117 -14.07 -12.72 -6.59
CA MET A 117 -15.32 -11.98 -6.42
C MET A 117 -15.75 -11.19 -7.66
N THR A 118 -14.79 -10.71 -8.44
CA THR A 118 -15.04 -9.95 -9.69
C THR A 118 -15.13 -10.83 -10.94
N GLY A 119 -14.89 -12.15 -10.80
CA GLY A 119 -14.85 -13.09 -11.93
C GLY A 119 -13.57 -13.01 -12.78
N LEU A 120 -12.60 -12.18 -12.39
CA LEU A 120 -11.30 -12.10 -13.05
C LEU A 120 -10.43 -13.33 -12.77
N ARG A 121 -9.66 -13.73 -13.78
CA ARG A 121 -8.58 -14.70 -13.56
C ARG A 121 -7.43 -14.00 -12.85
N PHE A 122 -6.98 -14.58 -11.73
CA PHE A 122 -5.86 -14.05 -10.95
C PHE A 122 -4.62 -13.72 -11.80
N TRP A 123 -4.23 -14.63 -12.69
CA TRP A 123 -3.08 -14.43 -13.58
C TRP A 123 -3.27 -13.27 -14.56
N THR A 124 -4.48 -13.09 -15.09
CA THR A 124 -4.79 -11.94 -15.95
C THR A 124 -4.61 -10.63 -15.20
N PHE A 125 -5.01 -10.58 -13.92
CA PHE A 125 -4.81 -9.43 -13.06
C PHE A 125 -3.33 -9.22 -12.71
N ALA A 126 -2.63 -10.28 -12.29
CA ALA A 126 -1.20 -10.23 -11.94
C ALA A 126 -0.35 -9.73 -13.11
N ASP A 127 -0.58 -10.23 -14.33
CA ASP A 127 0.11 -9.80 -15.54
C ASP A 127 -0.20 -8.34 -15.94
N ALA A 128 -1.41 -7.87 -15.63
CA ALA A 128 -1.79 -6.49 -15.83
C ALA A 128 -1.12 -5.57 -14.79
N LEU A 129 -1.02 -6.04 -13.54
CA LEU A 129 -0.46 -5.32 -12.40
C LEU A 129 1.07 -5.25 -12.41
N ALA A 130 1.77 -6.24 -12.98
CA ALA A 130 3.23 -6.34 -12.89
C ALA A 130 3.99 -5.07 -13.31
N PRO A 131 3.66 -4.38 -14.42
CA PRO A 131 4.29 -3.09 -14.75
C PRO A 131 3.95 -1.97 -13.75
N GLY A 132 2.74 -2.00 -13.18
CA GLY A 132 2.32 -1.07 -12.13
C GLY A 132 3.17 -1.23 -10.87
N LEU A 133 3.55 -2.45 -10.49
CA LEU A 133 4.45 -2.69 -9.34
C LEU A 133 5.83 -2.07 -9.55
N LEU A 134 6.38 -2.17 -10.77
CA LEU A 134 7.65 -1.53 -11.10
C LEU A 134 7.57 -0.01 -11.01
N LEU A 135 6.48 0.59 -11.48
CA LEU A 135 6.22 2.03 -11.31
C LEU A 135 6.12 2.41 -9.84
N ALA A 136 5.34 1.68 -9.05
CA ALA A 136 5.21 1.93 -7.62
C ALA A 136 6.56 1.87 -6.90
N GLN A 137 7.44 0.93 -7.28
CA GLN A 137 8.80 0.87 -6.75
C GLN A 137 9.69 2.04 -7.20
N ALA A 138 9.61 2.44 -8.47
CA ALA A 138 10.35 3.60 -8.95
C ALA A 138 9.99 4.86 -8.15
N PHE A 139 8.69 5.10 -7.93
CA PHE A 139 8.23 6.20 -7.08
C PHE A 139 8.65 6.03 -5.62
N GLY A 140 8.56 4.83 -5.06
CA GLY A 140 9.06 4.53 -3.71
C GLY A 140 10.54 4.88 -3.53
N ARG A 141 11.36 4.65 -4.57
CA ARG A 141 12.79 4.99 -4.55
C ARG A 141 13.06 6.49 -4.54
N PHE A 142 12.25 7.30 -5.23
CA PHE A 142 12.34 8.77 -5.18
C PHE A 142 11.95 9.35 -3.82
N GLY A 143 11.17 8.61 -3.04
CA GLY A 143 10.78 9.02 -1.69
C GLY A 143 11.86 8.87 -0.64
N ASN A 144 12.83 7.98 -0.86
CA ASN A 144 13.79 7.49 0.16
C ASN A 144 15.09 8.27 0.20
#